data_AF-A0A662DHP3-F1
#
_entry.id   AF-A0A662DHP3-F1
#
_cell.length_a   1.000
_cell.length_b   1.000
_cell.length_c   1.000
_cell.angle_alpha   90.00
_cell.angle_beta   90.00
_cell.angle_gamma   90.00
#
_symmetry.space_group_name_H-M   'P 1'
#
loop_
_entity.id
_entity.type
_entity.pdbx_description
1 polymer ?
#
loop_
_entity_poly.entity_id
_entity_poly.type
_entity_poly.pdbx_seq_one_letter_code
_entity_poly.pdbx_strand_id
1 'polypeptide(L)'
;MDYKTLQYELVGLNTLLNLTEDSIKVFPVKPSYGHIELKLSPSSRQIRINIDENWEINKDPLLSSYLNKSYHEHPLLEMGRDLLCNNMAHHQICPVSLEIHHRLMDVVAKALKEKGKESYSAYICHALEDIIANCWCRVNFGHFKGMVIFFYDQMRTFSPRKFCKNGFLTKLLPGLNFRYSSFYKVFVRTNLVLWGEEDDFSLLKDFLSPEKELEDVTAKILDIFCLKDSINLNDIVEVLCDRNRWEKFAWEFSSLAADFLKNDRREKRKLSCETWFEKEIMNKDTQKKFIKKMYEKSREKPNYLGSIEVTKTLYEMFAPEIPIRVDTTKKGRAFPVVPFNYDPFDPQVHSIEDIDLGGVVVDAESPFFKLVNFRVPRYHYDIFIPYRSQRKGAFPDICFLLDTSASMADDVESKIALPTVGMARQMIRSRFYFGEGKTSWSEKSKYHHVLLGFNGAIKWLQSQGIAPYIRYNVITFSRDTLTSGWREYSQLEECKKIAYLPQFDTTIIDYKVIKQQLIGREPFVLIILSDGEIFNWDESTKGYSSHRLREFIKGIKPVKPLFKQIVENNMVSHIQISEGDFKPRISLLTCQNLAEWGAEIYRVNDINTLESLMIRITRKVMSPYF
;
A
#
# COMPACT_ATOMS: atom_id res chain seq x y z
N MET A 1 28.74 3.71 -30.87
CA MET A 1 29.56 3.70 -29.65
C MET A 1 29.22 2.45 -28.87
N ASP A 2 30.20 1.68 -28.43
CA ASP A 2 29.97 0.50 -27.58
C ASP A 2 29.74 0.88 -26.11
N TYR A 3 29.14 -0.03 -25.35
CA TYR A 3 28.72 0.19 -23.97
C TYR A 3 29.89 0.42 -23.01
N LYS A 4 31.08 -0.18 -23.27
CA LYS A 4 32.25 -0.01 -22.41
C LYS A 4 32.83 1.38 -22.56
N THR A 5 32.94 1.85 -23.80
CA THR A 5 33.36 3.22 -24.11
C THR A 5 32.39 4.21 -23.49
N LEU A 6 31.08 4.03 -23.68
CA LEU A 6 30.09 4.92 -23.06
C LEU A 6 30.17 4.91 -21.53
N GLN A 7 30.34 3.74 -20.89
CA GLN A 7 30.48 3.67 -19.44
C GLN A 7 31.72 4.41 -18.96
N TYR A 8 32.86 4.22 -19.62
CA TYR A 8 34.10 4.90 -19.26
C TYR A 8 33.95 6.43 -19.30
N GLU A 9 33.34 6.95 -20.36
CA GLU A 9 33.09 8.39 -20.52
C GLU A 9 32.11 8.93 -19.47
N LEU A 10 31.04 8.20 -19.16
CA LEU A 10 30.05 8.62 -18.17
C LEU A 10 30.54 8.49 -16.72
N VAL A 11 31.42 7.53 -16.42
CA VAL A 11 32.06 7.39 -15.09
C VAL A 11 32.93 8.60 -14.77
N GLY A 12 33.50 9.28 -15.78
CA GLY A 12 34.18 10.56 -15.60
C GLY A 12 33.29 11.67 -15.00
N LEU A 13 31.96 11.52 -15.09
CA LEU A 13 31.00 12.44 -14.47
C LEU A 13 30.67 12.10 -13.01
N ASN A 14 31.14 10.97 -12.47
CA ASN A 14 30.88 10.58 -11.09
C ASN A 14 31.33 11.65 -10.08
N THR A 15 32.49 12.28 -10.31
CA THR A 15 33.00 13.35 -9.44
C THR A 15 32.09 14.57 -9.46
N LEU A 16 31.54 14.93 -10.62
CA LEU A 16 30.63 16.07 -10.79
C LEU A 16 29.23 15.78 -10.19
N LEU A 17 28.81 14.52 -10.25
CA LEU A 17 27.51 14.05 -9.73
C LEU A 17 27.58 13.60 -8.26
N ASN A 18 28.76 13.69 -7.62
CA ASN A 18 29.04 13.22 -6.26
C ASN A 18 28.64 11.73 -6.04
N LEU A 19 28.89 10.90 -7.06
CA LEU A 19 28.58 9.48 -7.05
C LEU A 19 29.85 8.64 -6.79
N THR A 20 29.70 7.47 -6.18
CA THR A 20 30.81 6.51 -6.01
C THR A 20 31.23 5.91 -7.36
N GLU A 21 32.48 5.45 -7.50
CA GLU A 21 33.02 4.91 -8.76
C GLU A 21 32.16 3.79 -9.39
N ASP A 22 31.44 3.00 -8.59
CA ASP A 22 30.58 1.89 -9.04
C ASP A 22 29.08 2.26 -9.26
N SER A 23 28.75 3.55 -9.31
CA SER A 23 27.36 4.02 -9.35
C SER A 23 26.70 3.92 -10.73
N ILE A 24 27.43 4.10 -11.83
CA ILE A 24 26.91 4.07 -13.20
C ILE A 24 27.31 2.76 -13.87
N LYS A 25 26.32 2.03 -14.40
CA LYS A 25 26.55 0.80 -15.18
C LYS A 25 25.82 0.86 -16.51
N VAL A 26 26.54 0.69 -17.60
CA VAL A 26 25.99 0.66 -18.96
C VAL A 26 25.87 -0.79 -19.43
N PHE A 27 24.75 -1.13 -20.04
CA PHE A 27 24.46 -2.46 -20.56
C PHE A 27 24.08 -2.38 -22.05
N PRO A 28 24.57 -3.32 -22.89
CA PRO A 28 24.20 -3.42 -24.30
C PRO A 28 22.83 -4.10 -24.46
N VAL A 29 21.82 -3.56 -23.78
CA VAL A 29 20.45 -4.06 -23.81
C VAL A 29 19.60 -3.03 -24.53
N LYS A 30 19.07 -3.41 -25.71
CA LYS A 30 18.20 -2.53 -26.48
C LYS A 30 16.98 -2.10 -25.65
N PRO A 31 16.75 -0.80 -25.43
CA PRO A 31 15.59 -0.31 -24.69
C PRO A 31 14.26 -0.68 -25.36
N SER A 32 13.19 -0.75 -24.56
CA SER A 32 11.83 -0.93 -25.09
C SER A 32 11.40 0.23 -26.00
N TYR A 33 11.93 1.44 -25.75
CA TYR A 33 11.64 2.66 -26.48
C TYR A 33 12.91 3.50 -26.61
N GLY A 34 13.17 3.99 -27.83
CA GLY A 34 14.39 4.72 -28.16
C GLY A 34 15.63 3.83 -28.21
N HIS A 35 16.79 4.48 -28.17
CA HIS A 35 18.12 3.86 -28.22
C HIS A 35 18.90 4.02 -26.91
N ILE A 36 18.37 4.77 -25.93
CA ILE A 36 18.90 4.86 -24.56
C ILE A 36 17.79 4.83 -23.51
N GLU A 37 18.05 4.20 -22.37
CA GLU A 37 17.15 4.18 -21.22
C GLU A 37 17.95 4.19 -19.91
N LEU A 38 17.66 5.17 -19.04
CA LEU A 38 18.17 5.20 -17.67
C LEU A 38 17.14 4.61 -16.70
N LYS A 39 17.62 3.74 -15.80
CA LYS A 39 16.85 3.16 -14.70
C LYS A 39 17.62 3.22 -13.40
N LEU A 40 16.97 3.66 -12.34
CA LEU A 40 17.54 3.61 -10.99
C LEU A 40 17.33 2.24 -10.36
N SER A 41 18.37 1.65 -9.75
CA SER A 41 18.22 0.47 -8.90
C SER A 41 17.99 0.90 -7.44
N PRO A 42 16.78 0.69 -6.88
CA PRO A 42 16.46 1.16 -5.52
C PRO A 42 17.35 0.54 -4.44
N SER A 43 17.74 -0.73 -4.62
CA SER A 43 18.51 -1.49 -3.63
C SER A 43 20.00 -1.17 -3.62
N SER A 44 20.54 -0.64 -4.71
CA SER A 44 21.99 -0.40 -4.86
C SER A 44 22.36 1.06 -5.07
N ARG A 45 21.36 1.95 -5.22
CA ARG A 45 21.53 3.34 -5.67
C ARG A 45 22.34 3.47 -6.97
N GLN A 46 22.42 2.40 -7.76
CA GLN A 46 23.10 2.38 -9.04
C GLN A 46 22.19 2.89 -10.15
N ILE A 47 22.74 3.69 -11.05
CA ILE A 47 22.12 4.12 -12.30
C ILE A 47 22.49 3.09 -13.37
N ARG A 48 21.48 2.40 -13.91
CA ARG A 48 21.63 1.45 -15.01
C ARG A 48 21.23 2.13 -16.31
N ILE A 49 22.13 2.10 -17.29
CA ILE A 49 21.94 2.70 -18.61
C ILE A 49 21.89 1.57 -19.64
N ASN A 50 20.72 1.37 -20.24
CA ASN A 50 20.54 0.43 -21.33
C ASN A 50 20.69 1.17 -22.66
N ILE A 51 21.51 0.65 -23.58
CA ILE A 51 21.72 1.25 -24.90
C ILE A 51 21.49 0.27 -26.05
N ASP A 52 21.09 0.81 -27.20
CA ASP A 52 21.13 0.11 -28.48
C ASP A 52 22.47 0.37 -29.19
N GLU A 53 23.43 -0.55 -29.04
CA GLU A 53 24.73 -0.45 -29.70
C GLU A 53 24.65 -0.52 -31.22
N ASN A 54 23.56 -1.07 -31.76
CA ASN A 54 23.33 -1.19 -33.19
C ASN A 54 22.68 0.07 -33.77
N TRP A 55 22.64 1.17 -33.02
CA TRP A 55 22.07 2.42 -33.50
C TRP A 55 22.94 3.06 -34.59
N GLU A 56 22.47 2.94 -35.83
CA GLU A 56 23.12 3.54 -36.99
C GLU A 56 22.68 5.00 -37.21
N ILE A 57 23.37 5.93 -36.55
CA ILE A 57 23.07 7.37 -36.59
C ILE A 57 23.04 7.93 -38.01
N ASN A 58 23.97 7.49 -38.87
CA ASN A 58 24.08 7.96 -40.27
C ASN A 58 22.87 7.61 -41.14
N LYS A 59 22.02 6.65 -40.71
CA LYS A 59 20.75 6.34 -41.40
C LYS A 59 19.65 7.36 -41.09
N ASP A 60 19.91 8.31 -40.19
CA ASP A 60 19.03 9.39 -39.84
C ASP A 60 19.54 10.73 -40.39
N PRO A 61 19.05 11.18 -41.55
CA PRO A 61 19.55 12.40 -42.18
C PRO A 61 19.20 13.67 -41.40
N LEU A 62 18.08 13.67 -40.66
CA LEU A 62 17.66 14.82 -39.85
C LEU A 62 18.56 14.96 -38.63
N LEU A 63 18.76 13.85 -37.89
CA LEU A 63 19.67 13.83 -36.76
C LEU A 63 21.10 14.12 -37.21
N SER A 64 21.57 13.48 -38.29
CA SER A 64 22.93 13.72 -38.81
C SER A 64 23.16 15.19 -39.19
N SER A 65 22.17 15.84 -39.83
CA SER A 65 22.24 17.26 -40.17
C SER A 65 22.31 18.14 -38.92
N TYR A 66 21.49 17.85 -37.91
CA TYR A 66 21.51 18.55 -36.64
C TYR A 66 22.84 18.41 -35.91
N LEU A 67 23.42 17.20 -35.89
CA LEU A 67 24.73 16.96 -35.30
C LEU A 67 25.84 17.73 -36.07
N ASN A 68 25.80 17.76 -37.40
CA ASN A 68 26.84 18.42 -38.18
C ASN A 68 26.91 19.96 -38.02
N LYS A 69 25.82 20.60 -37.59
CA LYS A 69 25.76 22.07 -37.46
C LYS A 69 26.44 22.60 -36.20
N SER A 70 26.36 21.85 -35.11
CA SER A 70 26.62 22.41 -33.77
C SER A 70 27.30 21.40 -32.84
N TYR A 71 27.73 20.23 -33.33
CA TYR A 71 27.96 19.09 -32.45
C TYR A 71 29.10 18.16 -32.89
N HIS A 72 29.90 17.69 -31.94
CA HIS A 72 31.13 16.93 -32.19
C HIS A 72 31.23 15.58 -31.46
N GLU A 73 30.32 15.27 -30.55
CA GLU A 73 30.35 14.01 -29.79
C GLU A 73 29.36 12.95 -30.32
N HIS A 74 29.28 11.79 -29.66
CA HIS A 74 28.35 10.73 -30.03
C HIS A 74 26.98 10.96 -29.35
N PRO A 75 25.83 10.88 -30.06
CA PRO A 75 24.48 11.08 -29.50
C PRO A 75 24.15 10.30 -28.22
N LEU A 76 24.58 9.03 -28.12
CA LEU A 76 24.39 8.25 -26.88
C LEU A 76 25.13 8.83 -25.68
N LEU A 77 26.32 9.41 -25.90
CA LEU A 77 27.10 10.02 -24.82
C LEU A 77 26.33 11.20 -24.25
N GLU A 78 25.82 12.10 -25.09
CA GLU A 78 25.16 13.28 -24.55
C GLU A 78 23.73 13.10 -24.09
N MET A 79 22.97 12.20 -24.70
CA MET A 79 21.75 11.75 -24.03
C MET A 79 22.08 11.20 -22.64
N GLY A 80 23.15 10.42 -22.51
CA GLY A 80 23.63 9.92 -21.22
C GLY A 80 23.99 11.04 -20.24
N ARG A 81 24.80 12.01 -20.67
CA ARG A 81 25.23 13.15 -19.85
C ARG A 81 24.03 13.99 -19.37
N ASP A 82 23.15 14.39 -20.28
CA ASP A 82 22.02 15.26 -19.96
C ASP A 82 20.97 14.56 -19.08
N LEU A 83 20.71 13.27 -19.31
CA LEU A 83 19.83 12.48 -18.44
C LEU A 83 20.41 12.33 -17.03
N LEU A 84 21.73 12.19 -16.89
CA LEU A 84 22.40 12.17 -15.58
C LEU A 84 22.36 13.54 -14.89
N CYS A 85 22.62 14.62 -15.64
CA CYS A 85 22.51 15.99 -15.13
C CYS A 85 21.10 16.32 -14.66
N ASN A 86 20.06 15.92 -15.43
CA ASN A 86 18.66 16.05 -15.03
C ASN A 86 18.37 15.25 -13.73
N ASN A 87 18.86 14.01 -13.62
CA ASN A 87 18.73 13.23 -12.38
C ASN A 87 19.34 13.96 -11.17
N MET A 88 20.52 14.55 -11.35
CA MET A 88 21.18 15.35 -10.33
C MET A 88 20.40 16.62 -9.98
N ALA A 89 19.84 17.30 -10.97
CA ALA A 89 18.99 18.47 -10.76
C ALA A 89 17.73 18.12 -9.95
N HIS A 90 17.19 16.90 -10.05
CA HIS A 90 16.13 16.48 -9.15
C HIS A 90 16.56 16.43 -7.69
N HIS A 91 17.79 16.00 -7.42
CA HIS A 91 18.37 15.97 -6.09
C HIS A 91 18.77 17.34 -5.54
N GLN A 92 19.16 18.28 -6.42
CA GLN A 92 19.66 19.59 -6.00
C GLN A 92 18.60 20.70 -6.04
N ILE A 93 17.70 20.66 -7.03
CA ILE A 93 16.83 21.79 -7.39
C ILE A 93 15.35 21.48 -7.32
N CYS A 94 14.83 20.44 -7.98
CA CYS A 94 13.39 20.15 -7.92
C CYS A 94 13.12 18.65 -8.14
N PRO A 95 12.64 17.90 -7.14
CA PRO A 95 12.02 18.38 -5.90
C PRO A 95 12.98 18.61 -4.73
N VAL A 96 14.28 18.27 -4.82
CA VAL A 96 15.31 18.33 -3.75
C VAL A 96 15.10 17.35 -2.60
N SER A 97 13.84 17.13 -2.21
CA SER A 97 13.49 16.30 -1.09
C SER A 97 12.20 15.53 -1.36
N LEU A 98 12.11 14.38 -0.72
CA LEU A 98 10.92 13.54 -0.78
C LEU A 98 9.67 14.23 -0.22
N GLU A 99 9.86 15.13 0.75
CA GLU A 99 8.77 15.93 1.34
C GLU A 99 8.17 16.93 0.35
N ILE A 100 9.00 17.53 -0.50
CA ILE A 100 8.52 18.44 -1.54
C ILE A 100 7.83 17.60 -2.63
N HIS A 101 8.46 16.52 -3.09
CA HIS A 101 7.87 15.61 -4.08
C HIS A 101 6.48 15.13 -3.65
N HIS A 102 6.35 14.71 -2.38
CA HIS A 102 5.07 14.32 -1.81
C HIS A 102 4.00 15.42 -1.89
N ARG A 103 4.35 16.66 -1.52
CA ARG A 103 3.41 17.78 -1.59
C ARG A 103 2.99 18.10 -3.02
N LEU A 104 3.93 18.13 -3.96
CA LEU A 104 3.62 18.35 -5.38
C LEU A 104 2.72 17.23 -5.91
N MET A 105 3.06 15.98 -5.64
CA MET A 105 2.27 14.83 -6.10
C MET A 105 0.86 14.83 -5.52
N ASP A 106 0.68 15.27 -4.26
CA ASP A 106 -0.63 15.42 -3.63
C ASP A 106 -1.48 16.50 -4.31
N VAL A 107 -0.89 17.68 -4.56
CA VAL A 107 -1.55 18.79 -5.26
C VAL A 107 -1.93 18.40 -6.68
N VAL A 108 -1.01 17.78 -7.43
CA VAL A 108 -1.24 17.25 -8.78
C VAL A 108 -2.40 16.25 -8.76
N ALA A 109 -2.39 15.30 -7.82
CA ALA A 109 -3.44 14.29 -7.72
C ALA A 109 -4.81 14.90 -7.41
N LYS A 110 -4.85 15.90 -6.52
CA LYS A 110 -6.08 16.64 -6.19
C LYS A 110 -6.64 17.34 -7.43
N ALA A 111 -5.82 18.05 -8.19
CA ALA A 111 -6.24 18.72 -9.42
C ALA A 111 -6.73 17.74 -10.50
N LEU A 112 -6.03 16.63 -10.72
CA LEU A 112 -6.42 15.62 -11.71
C LEU A 112 -7.67 14.82 -11.33
N LYS A 113 -7.94 14.66 -10.03
CA LYS A 113 -9.13 13.97 -9.52
C LYS A 113 -10.42 14.68 -9.94
N GLU A 114 -10.42 16.01 -10.05
CA GLU A 114 -11.58 16.79 -10.52
C GLU A 114 -12.00 16.42 -11.96
N LYS A 115 -11.06 15.90 -12.75
CA LYS A 115 -11.25 15.49 -14.15
C LYS A 115 -11.26 13.96 -14.34
N GLY A 116 -11.20 13.18 -13.26
CA GLY A 116 -11.10 11.71 -13.31
C GLY A 116 -9.82 11.18 -13.96
N LYS A 117 -8.69 11.90 -13.78
CA LYS A 117 -7.38 11.61 -14.38
C LYS A 117 -6.32 11.26 -13.34
N GLU A 118 -6.70 10.88 -12.12
CA GLU A 118 -5.80 10.60 -10.99
C GLU A 118 -4.74 9.52 -11.29
N SER A 119 -4.98 8.62 -12.25
CA SER A 119 -3.98 7.63 -12.68
C SER A 119 -2.71 8.24 -13.33
N TYR A 120 -2.74 9.53 -13.68
CA TYR A 120 -1.63 10.27 -14.28
C TYR A 120 -0.82 11.12 -13.28
N SER A 121 -1.14 11.10 -11.98
CA SER A 121 -0.51 12.01 -11.00
C SER A 121 1.00 11.96 -10.98
N ALA A 122 1.60 10.77 -10.89
CA ALA A 122 3.05 10.64 -10.93
C ALA A 122 3.66 11.18 -12.23
N TYR A 123 2.99 10.91 -13.37
CA TYR A 123 3.48 11.32 -14.69
C TYR A 123 3.45 12.85 -14.88
N ILE A 124 2.37 13.51 -14.44
CA ILE A 124 2.26 14.97 -14.53
C ILE A 124 3.16 15.67 -13.52
N CYS A 125 3.29 15.11 -12.31
CA CYS A 125 4.22 15.63 -11.31
C CYS A 125 5.66 15.61 -11.83
N HIS A 126 6.09 14.48 -12.39
CA HIS A 126 7.41 14.36 -12.99
C HIS A 126 7.60 15.30 -14.17
N ALA A 127 6.60 15.48 -15.05
CA ALA A 127 6.69 16.41 -16.16
C ALA A 127 6.94 17.86 -15.70
N LEU A 128 6.31 18.29 -14.61
CA LEU A 128 6.56 19.61 -14.03
C LEU A 128 7.97 19.69 -13.44
N GLU A 129 8.39 18.69 -12.68
CA GLU A 129 9.73 18.62 -12.08
C GLU A 129 10.82 18.65 -13.16
N ASP A 130 10.62 17.92 -14.26
CA ASP A 130 11.52 17.89 -15.42
C ASP A 130 11.63 19.25 -16.11
N ILE A 131 10.51 19.97 -16.30
CA ILE A 131 10.53 21.31 -16.90
C ILE A 131 11.44 22.23 -16.07
N ILE A 132 11.31 22.20 -14.74
CA ILE A 132 12.13 23.02 -13.83
C ILE A 132 13.58 22.57 -13.86
N ALA A 133 13.83 21.26 -13.73
CA ALA A 133 15.17 20.67 -13.69
C ALA A 133 15.95 20.92 -14.99
N ASN A 134 15.31 20.75 -16.15
CA ASN A 134 15.94 20.95 -17.45
C ASN A 134 16.34 22.40 -17.70
N CYS A 135 15.51 23.37 -17.29
CA CYS A 135 15.87 24.79 -17.39
C CYS A 135 17.12 25.09 -16.56
N TRP A 136 17.17 24.56 -15.33
CA TRP A 136 18.34 24.73 -14.47
C TRP A 136 19.58 24.04 -15.04
N CYS A 137 19.46 22.82 -15.57
CA CYS A 137 20.58 22.12 -16.21
C CYS A 137 21.15 22.92 -17.37
N ARG A 138 20.30 23.51 -18.23
CA ARG A 138 20.76 24.33 -19.35
C ARG A 138 21.63 25.51 -18.89
N VAL A 139 21.24 26.20 -17.81
CA VAL A 139 22.02 27.32 -17.26
C VAL A 139 23.37 26.85 -16.71
N ASN A 140 23.40 25.73 -15.99
CA ASN A 140 24.57 25.34 -15.18
C ASN A 140 25.58 24.47 -15.94
N PHE A 141 25.13 23.69 -16.92
CA PHE A 141 26.01 22.84 -17.74
C PHE A 141 26.28 23.45 -19.12
N GLY A 142 25.61 24.55 -19.46
CA GLY A 142 25.68 25.14 -20.78
C GLY A 142 25.03 24.23 -21.80
N HIS A 143 25.81 23.33 -22.42
CA HIS A 143 25.34 22.46 -23.49
C HIS A 143 24.31 21.44 -22.97
N PHE A 144 23.10 21.40 -23.55
CA PHE A 144 21.99 20.53 -23.13
C PHE A 144 21.23 19.93 -24.33
N LYS A 145 21.99 19.55 -25.38
CA LYS A 145 21.45 19.01 -26.64
C LYS A 145 21.11 17.54 -26.56
N GLY A 146 21.74 16.79 -25.66
CA GLY A 146 21.41 15.40 -25.37
C GLY A 146 19.94 15.21 -25.00
N MET A 147 19.36 16.12 -24.23
CA MET A 147 17.93 16.07 -23.90
C MET A 147 17.04 16.29 -25.14
N VAL A 148 17.45 17.17 -26.06
CA VAL A 148 16.74 17.38 -27.35
C VAL A 148 16.81 16.13 -28.23
N ILE A 149 18.00 15.50 -28.32
CA ILE A 149 18.20 14.24 -29.04
C ILE A 149 17.35 13.13 -28.41
N PHE A 150 17.24 13.10 -27.07
CA PHE A 150 16.39 12.14 -26.36
C PHE A 150 14.91 12.34 -26.70
N PHE A 151 14.40 13.58 -26.67
CA PHE A 151 13.03 13.87 -27.10
C PHE A 151 12.78 13.45 -28.55
N TYR A 152 13.72 13.77 -29.44
CA TYR A 152 13.68 13.37 -30.83
C TYR A 152 13.66 11.85 -31.00
N ASP A 153 14.47 11.12 -30.24
CA ASP A 153 14.56 9.67 -30.31
C ASP A 153 13.28 8.97 -29.81
N GLN A 154 12.73 9.47 -28.70
CA GLN A 154 11.42 9.03 -28.19
C GLN A 154 10.32 9.34 -29.20
N MET A 155 10.36 10.51 -29.85
CA MET A 155 9.43 10.86 -30.91
C MET A 155 9.69 10.04 -32.19
N ARG A 156 10.90 9.72 -32.60
CA ARG A 156 11.12 9.02 -33.88
C ARG A 156 10.74 7.55 -33.80
N THR A 157 11.01 6.89 -32.67
CA THR A 157 10.83 5.44 -32.51
C THR A 157 9.36 4.98 -32.65
N PHE A 158 8.39 5.86 -32.38
CA PHE A 158 6.97 5.54 -32.56
C PHE A 158 6.37 6.06 -33.88
N SER A 159 7.20 6.57 -34.79
CA SER A 159 6.68 7.07 -36.06
C SER A 159 6.34 5.88 -36.95
N PRO A 160 5.11 5.75 -37.48
CA PRO A 160 4.68 4.58 -38.26
C PRO A 160 5.42 4.39 -39.59
N ARG A 161 6.43 5.22 -39.92
CA ARG A 161 7.18 5.17 -41.17
C ARG A 161 7.87 3.82 -41.46
N LYS A 162 8.13 2.95 -40.46
CA LYS A 162 8.70 1.62 -40.72
C LYS A 162 7.68 0.50 -41.02
N PHE A 163 6.38 0.69 -40.75
CA PHE A 163 5.36 -0.35 -41.02
C PHE A 163 4.53 -0.11 -42.30
N CYS A 164 4.65 1.08 -42.90
CA CYS A 164 3.93 1.42 -44.13
C CYS A 164 4.83 1.32 -45.37
N LYS A 165 5.25 0.11 -45.75
CA LYS A 165 5.57 -0.18 -47.16
C LYS A 165 4.39 -0.78 -47.94
N ASN A 166 3.36 -1.30 -47.26
CA ASN A 166 2.17 -1.84 -47.91
C ASN A 166 0.92 -1.08 -47.44
N GLY A 167 0.55 -0.02 -48.18
CA GLY A 167 -0.56 0.90 -47.91
C GLY A 167 -1.98 0.32 -47.91
N PHE A 168 -2.14 -0.99 -47.74
CA PHE A 168 -3.42 -1.69 -47.76
C PHE A 168 -3.96 -1.98 -46.34
N LEU A 169 -3.08 -2.20 -45.36
CA LEU A 169 -3.48 -2.60 -43.99
C LEU A 169 -3.95 -1.45 -43.10
N THR A 170 -3.59 -0.20 -43.41
CA THR A 170 -4.02 0.98 -42.64
C THR A 170 -5.49 1.37 -42.87
N LYS A 171 -6.12 0.90 -43.95
CA LYS A 171 -7.55 1.15 -44.23
C LYS A 171 -8.50 0.12 -43.60
N LEU A 172 -8.02 -1.07 -43.24
CA LEU A 172 -8.83 -2.18 -42.73
C LEU A 172 -8.91 -2.26 -41.20
N LEU A 173 -8.07 -1.51 -40.47
CA LEU A 173 -8.08 -1.45 -39.00
C LEU A 173 -8.02 0.02 -38.52
N PRO A 174 -9.19 0.68 -38.36
CA PRO A 174 -9.25 2.04 -37.82
C PRO A 174 -8.97 2.00 -36.31
N GLY A 175 -7.69 1.92 -35.95
CA GLY A 175 -7.23 1.85 -34.55
C GLY A 175 -5.71 1.85 -34.35
N LEU A 176 -4.92 1.72 -35.43
CA LEU A 176 -3.46 1.65 -35.40
C LEU A 176 -2.76 2.97 -35.80
N ASN A 177 -3.41 4.11 -35.57
CA ASN A 177 -2.71 5.40 -35.62
C ASN A 177 -1.88 5.56 -34.34
N PHE A 178 -0.64 5.07 -34.36
CA PHE A 178 0.38 5.39 -33.36
C PHE A 178 0.71 6.88 -33.44
N ARG A 179 -0.14 7.72 -32.85
CA ARG A 179 0.12 9.14 -32.59
C ARG A 179 0.70 9.27 -31.18
N TYR A 180 1.70 10.11 -31.02
CA TYR A 180 2.22 10.51 -29.70
C TYR A 180 1.11 11.16 -28.87
N SER A 181 1.18 11.04 -27.54
CA SER A 181 0.18 11.66 -26.66
C SER A 181 0.20 13.18 -26.83
N SER A 182 -0.99 13.79 -26.86
CA SER A 182 -1.13 15.23 -27.04
C SER A 182 -0.37 15.99 -25.95
N PHE A 183 -0.43 15.50 -24.71
CA PHE A 183 0.35 16.05 -23.60
C PHE A 183 1.87 15.97 -23.80
N TYR A 184 2.42 14.88 -24.35
CA TYR A 184 3.88 14.79 -24.54
C TYR A 184 4.40 15.82 -25.55
N LYS A 185 3.62 16.15 -26.59
CA LYS A 185 3.96 17.27 -27.49
C LYS A 185 4.00 18.61 -26.75
N VAL A 186 3.02 18.85 -25.86
CA VAL A 186 2.97 20.05 -25.01
C VAL A 186 4.23 20.11 -24.14
N PHE A 187 4.55 19.02 -23.44
CA PHE A 187 5.75 18.93 -22.59
C PHE A 187 7.06 19.23 -23.35
N VAL A 188 7.26 18.60 -24.51
CA VAL A 188 8.48 18.83 -25.32
C VAL A 188 8.53 20.28 -25.83
N ARG A 189 7.41 20.81 -26.34
CA ARG A 189 7.37 22.20 -26.82
C ARG A 189 7.63 23.19 -25.69
N THR A 190 7.06 22.99 -24.51
CA THR A 190 7.31 23.84 -23.35
C THR A 190 8.79 23.87 -23.00
N ASN A 191 9.48 22.73 -22.97
CA ASN A 191 10.93 22.70 -22.75
C ASN A 191 11.69 23.50 -23.82
N LEU A 192 11.40 23.29 -25.11
CA LEU A 192 12.08 24.02 -26.18
C LEU A 192 11.84 25.54 -26.12
N VAL A 193 10.63 25.98 -25.77
CA VAL A 193 10.33 27.42 -25.65
C VAL A 193 11.05 28.06 -24.47
N LEU A 194 11.29 27.31 -23.39
CA LEU A 194 11.97 27.83 -22.21
C LEU A 194 13.49 27.95 -22.39
N TRP A 195 14.12 27.00 -23.09
CA TRP A 195 15.59 26.90 -23.12
C TRP A 195 16.21 26.42 -24.44
N GLY A 196 15.41 26.04 -25.43
CA GLY A 196 15.87 25.52 -26.72
C GLY A 196 16.35 26.60 -27.68
N GLU A 197 17.18 26.19 -28.65
CA GLU A 197 17.70 27.05 -29.72
C GLU A 197 17.01 26.78 -31.06
N GLU A 198 17.22 27.66 -32.06
CA GLU A 198 16.58 27.57 -33.38
C GLU A 198 16.80 26.21 -34.07
N ASP A 199 18.01 25.65 -33.98
CA ASP A 199 18.31 24.33 -34.55
C ASP A 199 17.56 23.19 -33.82
N ASP A 200 17.24 23.35 -32.53
CA ASP A 200 16.48 22.35 -31.74
C ASP A 200 15.03 22.31 -32.20
N PHE A 201 14.44 23.48 -32.44
CA PHE A 201 13.12 23.60 -33.06
C PHE A 201 13.12 23.02 -34.47
N SER A 202 14.19 23.24 -35.24
CA SER A 202 14.33 22.70 -36.60
C SER A 202 14.32 21.16 -36.62
N LEU A 203 15.05 20.52 -35.70
CA LEU A 203 15.09 19.05 -35.58
C LEU A 203 13.71 18.45 -35.26
N LEU A 204 12.94 19.12 -34.39
CA LEU A 204 11.65 18.62 -33.89
C LEU A 204 10.42 19.16 -34.66
N LYS A 205 10.63 19.99 -35.68
CA LYS A 205 9.58 20.71 -36.43
C LYS A 205 8.48 19.79 -37.00
N ASP A 206 8.87 18.65 -37.55
CA ASP A 206 7.92 17.68 -38.15
C ASP A 206 7.01 17.03 -37.10
N PHE A 207 7.42 17.00 -35.83
CA PHE A 207 6.62 16.43 -34.74
C PHE A 207 5.79 17.50 -34.00
N LEU A 208 6.31 18.73 -33.95
CA LEU A 208 5.74 19.89 -33.26
C LEU A 208 5.09 20.88 -34.22
N SER A 209 4.68 20.42 -35.40
CA SER A 209 4.07 21.24 -36.45
C SER A 209 3.00 22.19 -35.87
N PRO A 210 2.90 23.43 -36.39
CA PRO A 210 2.13 24.51 -35.77
C PRO A 210 0.63 24.22 -35.78
N GLU A 211 0.20 23.45 -34.78
CA GLU A 211 -1.17 23.32 -34.37
C GLU A 211 -1.43 24.52 -33.44
N LYS A 212 -2.32 25.44 -33.84
CA LYS A 212 -2.68 26.62 -33.02
C LYS A 212 -3.02 26.25 -31.57
N GLU A 213 -3.65 25.10 -31.39
CA GLU A 213 -3.95 24.52 -30.07
C GLU A 213 -2.70 24.28 -29.22
N LEU A 214 -1.62 23.76 -29.81
CA LEU A 214 -0.35 23.51 -29.12
C LEU A 214 0.36 24.83 -28.72
N GLU A 215 0.26 25.85 -29.57
CA GLU A 215 0.76 27.20 -29.29
C GLU A 215 0.00 27.87 -28.14
N ASP A 216 -1.32 27.88 -28.21
CA ASP A 216 -2.20 28.48 -27.20
C ASP A 216 -1.98 27.84 -25.82
N VAL A 217 -1.80 26.52 -25.77
CA VAL A 217 -1.56 25.79 -24.51
C VAL A 217 -0.18 26.08 -23.95
N THR A 218 0.85 26.11 -24.80
CA THR A 218 2.20 26.45 -24.36
C THR A 218 2.23 27.88 -23.80
N ALA A 219 1.57 28.84 -24.46
CA ALA A 219 1.45 30.20 -23.98
C ALA A 219 0.75 30.29 -22.61
N LYS A 220 -0.31 29.49 -22.38
CA LYS A 220 -0.97 29.39 -21.07
C LYS A 220 -0.03 28.81 -20.00
N ILE A 221 0.79 27.81 -20.33
CA ILE A 221 1.78 27.26 -19.39
C ILE A 221 2.82 28.34 -19.00
N LEU A 222 3.29 29.13 -19.96
CA LEU A 222 4.20 30.25 -19.66
C LEU A 222 3.54 31.31 -18.78
N ASP A 223 2.23 31.56 -18.96
CA ASP A 223 1.46 32.46 -18.10
C ASP A 223 1.32 31.94 -16.67
N ILE A 224 1.10 30.63 -16.49
CA ILE A 224 1.12 29.96 -15.18
C ILE A 224 2.44 30.20 -14.47
N PHE A 225 3.56 30.07 -15.21
CA PHE A 225 4.89 30.36 -14.69
C PHE A 225 5.17 31.88 -14.54
N CYS A 226 4.28 32.75 -15.01
CA CYS A 226 4.42 34.20 -15.06
C CYS A 226 5.69 34.65 -15.81
N LEU A 227 5.97 34.01 -16.95
CA LEU A 227 7.17 34.24 -17.77
C LEU A 227 6.92 35.13 -18.99
N LYS A 228 5.81 35.88 -19.03
CA LYS A 228 5.44 36.71 -20.19
C LYS A 228 6.44 37.84 -20.50
N ASP A 229 7.18 38.32 -19.49
CA ASP A 229 8.12 39.43 -19.59
C ASP A 229 9.60 39.02 -19.38
N SER A 230 9.89 37.73 -19.19
CA SER A 230 11.25 37.23 -18.96
C SER A 230 12.00 37.06 -20.29
N ILE A 231 13.11 37.78 -20.46
CA ILE A 231 13.82 37.85 -21.76
C ILE A 231 15.02 36.89 -21.81
N ASN A 232 15.60 36.53 -20.65
CA ASN A 232 16.78 35.66 -20.59
C ASN A 232 16.53 34.38 -19.76
N LEU A 233 17.34 33.35 -20.02
CA LEU A 233 17.20 32.04 -19.38
C LEU A 233 17.46 32.05 -17.85
N ASN A 234 18.30 32.95 -17.35
CA ASN A 234 18.57 33.04 -15.91
C ASN A 234 17.33 33.53 -15.15
N ASP A 235 16.63 34.53 -15.69
CA ASP A 235 15.38 35.06 -15.12
C ASP A 235 14.29 33.95 -15.10
N ILE A 236 14.22 33.16 -16.18
CA ILE A 236 13.32 32.00 -16.27
C ILE A 236 13.63 30.99 -15.16
N VAL A 237 14.91 30.64 -14.98
CA VAL A 237 15.34 29.68 -13.95
C VAL A 237 15.07 30.21 -12.55
N GLU A 238 15.31 31.49 -12.28
CA GLU A 238 15.01 32.11 -10.98
C GLU A 238 13.52 31.96 -10.63
N VAL A 239 12.64 32.25 -11.59
CA VAL A 239 11.19 32.11 -11.42
C VAL A 239 10.77 30.66 -11.23
N LEU A 240 11.27 29.74 -12.06
CA LEU A 240 10.90 28.33 -12.00
C LEU A 240 11.46 27.62 -10.75
N CYS A 241 12.59 28.06 -10.22
CA CYS A 241 13.21 27.49 -9.02
C CYS A 241 12.67 28.07 -7.71
N ASP A 242 11.77 29.06 -7.75
CA ASP A 242 11.11 29.58 -6.55
C ASP A 242 10.14 28.54 -5.95
N ARG A 243 10.61 27.89 -4.89
CA ARG A 243 9.89 26.82 -4.19
C ARG A 243 8.54 27.26 -3.64
N ASN A 244 8.36 28.55 -3.34
CA ASN A 244 7.10 29.06 -2.79
C ASN A 244 5.96 29.01 -3.82
N ARG A 245 6.30 28.92 -5.12
CA ARG A 245 5.34 28.91 -6.22
C ARG A 245 5.03 27.51 -6.74
N TRP A 246 5.81 26.49 -6.37
CA TRP A 246 5.67 25.15 -6.96
C TRP A 246 4.32 24.49 -6.71
N GLU A 247 3.70 24.67 -5.53
CA GLU A 247 2.35 24.11 -5.30
C GLU A 247 1.31 24.79 -6.19
N LYS A 248 1.43 26.12 -6.42
CA LYS A 248 0.57 26.84 -7.37
C LYS A 248 0.80 26.36 -8.80
N PHE A 249 2.05 26.22 -9.21
CA PHE A 249 2.41 25.68 -10.52
C PHE A 249 1.87 24.27 -10.71
N ALA A 250 2.04 23.39 -9.72
CA ALA A 250 1.52 22.03 -9.73
C ALA A 250 0.01 22.00 -9.94
N TRP A 251 -0.74 22.83 -9.22
CA TRP A 251 -2.20 22.91 -9.36
C TRP A 251 -2.61 23.38 -10.76
N GLU A 252 -2.12 24.54 -11.20
CA GLU A 252 -2.54 25.17 -12.46
C GLU A 252 -2.07 24.38 -13.68
N PHE A 253 -0.82 23.89 -13.67
CA PHE A 253 -0.26 23.05 -14.72
C PHE A 253 -1.04 21.74 -14.85
N SER A 254 -1.35 21.07 -13.74
CA SER A 254 -2.10 19.81 -13.77
C SER A 254 -3.53 19.99 -14.25
N SER A 255 -4.17 21.08 -13.84
CA SER A 255 -5.53 21.41 -14.29
C SER A 255 -5.59 21.61 -15.80
N LEU A 256 -4.59 22.29 -16.38
CA LEU A 256 -4.47 22.48 -17.82
C LEU A 256 -4.08 21.19 -18.54
N ALA A 257 -3.12 20.43 -18.00
CA ALA A 257 -2.63 19.18 -18.56
C ALA A 257 -3.73 18.11 -18.67
N ALA A 258 -4.68 18.10 -17.73
CA ALA A 258 -5.77 17.13 -17.67
C ALA A 258 -6.57 17.03 -18.99
N ASP A 259 -6.75 18.17 -19.69
CA ASP A 259 -7.51 18.23 -20.94
C ASP A 259 -6.78 17.58 -22.13
N PHE A 260 -5.45 17.40 -22.01
CA PHE A 260 -4.59 16.79 -23.04
C PHE A 260 -4.26 15.32 -22.78
N LEU A 261 -4.76 14.76 -21.67
CA LEU A 261 -4.61 13.34 -21.33
C LEU A 261 -5.81 12.55 -21.83
N LYS A 262 -5.59 11.53 -22.66
CA LYS A 262 -6.62 10.56 -23.03
C LYS A 262 -6.65 9.41 -22.02
N ASN A 263 -7.77 8.71 -21.94
CA ASN A 263 -7.92 7.53 -21.07
C ASN A 263 -7.26 6.29 -21.71
N ASP A 264 -6.00 6.38 -22.13
CA ASP A 264 -5.22 5.25 -22.62
C ASP A 264 -3.88 5.17 -21.89
N ARG A 265 -3.66 4.06 -21.16
CA ARG A 265 -2.41 3.80 -20.42
C ARG A 265 -1.16 3.82 -21.30
N ARG A 266 -1.31 3.66 -22.62
CA ARG A 266 -0.21 3.73 -23.61
C ARG A 266 0.29 5.14 -23.89
N GLU A 267 -0.33 6.18 -23.31
CA GLU A 267 0.08 7.58 -23.47
C GLU A 267 1.30 8.00 -22.65
N LYS A 268 1.64 7.27 -21.59
CA LYS A 268 2.79 7.60 -20.74
C LYS A 268 4.08 7.37 -21.53
N ARG A 269 4.78 8.45 -21.87
CA ARG A 269 6.10 8.43 -22.50
C ARG A 269 7.19 8.53 -21.44
N LYS A 270 8.44 8.28 -21.82
CA LYS A 270 9.56 8.65 -20.96
C LYS A 270 9.78 10.15 -21.12
N LEU A 271 9.68 10.87 -20.02
CA LEU A 271 9.89 12.32 -19.98
C LEU A 271 11.41 12.59 -19.91
N SER A 272 12.05 11.98 -18.92
CA SER A 272 13.50 11.91 -18.77
C SER A 272 13.90 10.54 -18.18
N CYS A 273 14.69 10.51 -17.11
CA CYS A 273 15.09 9.33 -16.35
C CYS A 273 14.16 9.07 -15.16
N GLU A 274 14.02 7.82 -14.72
CA GLU A 274 13.31 7.54 -13.46
C GLU A 274 14.04 8.23 -12.30
N THR A 275 13.31 8.91 -11.41
CA THR A 275 13.92 9.61 -10.26
C THR A 275 13.84 8.77 -8.98
N TRP A 276 14.76 9.01 -8.03
CA TRP A 276 14.74 8.31 -6.75
C TRP A 276 13.46 8.61 -5.97
N PHE A 277 12.96 9.85 -6.07
CA PHE A 277 11.76 10.31 -5.37
C PHE A 277 10.51 9.55 -5.83
N GLU A 278 10.34 9.34 -7.14
CA GLU A 278 9.22 8.57 -7.70
C GLU A 278 9.19 7.12 -7.19
N LYS A 279 10.37 6.51 -7.01
CA LYS A 279 10.46 5.13 -6.51
C LYS A 279 10.25 5.06 -5.01
N GLU A 280 10.88 5.98 -4.28
CA GLU A 280 10.82 6.00 -2.83
C GLU A 280 9.42 6.35 -2.33
N ILE A 281 8.68 7.23 -3.01
CA ILE A 281 7.31 7.57 -2.60
C ILE A 281 6.32 6.41 -2.77
N MET A 282 6.66 5.43 -3.62
CA MET A 282 5.91 4.18 -3.79
C MET A 282 6.36 3.09 -2.80
N ASN A 283 7.40 3.32 -2.00
CA ASN A 283 7.82 2.41 -0.94
C ASN A 283 6.79 2.43 0.21
N LYS A 284 6.34 1.24 0.63
CA LYS A 284 5.33 1.08 1.69
C LYS A 284 5.71 1.76 3.00
N ASP A 285 6.98 1.73 3.39
CA ASP A 285 7.43 2.33 4.66
C ASP A 285 7.45 3.86 4.57
N THR A 286 7.78 4.39 3.41
CA THR A 286 7.71 5.82 3.13
C THR A 286 6.25 6.30 3.05
N GLN A 287 5.37 5.56 2.38
CA GLN A 287 3.93 5.85 2.35
C GLN A 287 3.35 5.87 3.77
N LYS A 288 3.69 4.89 4.62
CA LYS A 288 3.31 4.86 6.05
C LYS A 288 3.69 6.15 6.78
N LYS A 289 4.92 6.64 6.59
CA LYS A 289 5.39 7.88 7.22
C LYS A 289 4.56 9.09 6.79
N PHE A 290 4.29 9.25 5.49
CA PHE A 290 3.49 10.37 4.98
C PHE A 290 2.02 10.30 5.41
N ILE A 291 1.41 9.11 5.33
CA ILE A 291 0.04 8.87 5.79
C ILE A 291 -0.08 9.25 7.27
N LYS A 292 0.86 8.80 8.12
CA LYS A 292 0.90 9.15 9.54
C LYS A 292 1.01 10.66 9.75
N LYS A 293 1.93 11.31 9.02
CA LYS A 293 2.16 12.75 9.13
C LYS A 293 0.93 13.58 8.72
N MET A 294 0.26 13.22 7.63
CA MET A 294 -0.97 13.89 7.19
C MET A 294 -2.12 13.68 8.18
N TYR A 295 -2.27 12.45 8.70
CA TYR A 295 -3.22 12.17 9.77
C TYR A 295 -2.98 13.04 11.01
N GLU A 296 -1.73 13.19 11.46
CA GLU A 296 -1.39 13.96 12.67
C GLU A 296 -1.51 15.48 12.47
N LYS A 297 -1.13 16.00 11.29
CA LYS A 297 -1.03 17.44 11.04
C LYS A 297 -2.23 18.06 10.36
N SER A 298 -2.66 17.50 9.22
CA SER A 298 -3.69 18.10 8.36
C SER A 298 -5.06 17.44 8.52
N ARG A 299 -5.12 16.25 9.11
CA ARG A 299 -6.34 15.40 9.17
C ARG A 299 -6.91 15.09 7.79
N GLU A 300 -6.06 15.09 6.76
CA GLU A 300 -6.41 14.82 5.37
C GLU A 300 -5.77 13.52 4.86
N LYS A 301 -6.33 12.98 3.77
CA LYS A 301 -5.77 11.82 3.07
C LYS A 301 -4.87 12.26 1.93
N PRO A 302 -3.77 11.53 1.66
CA PRO A 302 -3.05 11.68 0.40
C PRO A 302 -3.99 11.41 -0.79
N ASN A 303 -4.08 12.37 -1.71
CA ASN A 303 -4.94 12.34 -2.89
C ASN A 303 -4.46 11.36 -3.95
N TYR A 304 -3.16 11.02 -3.95
CA TYR A 304 -2.56 10.07 -4.88
C TYR A 304 -2.66 8.60 -4.42
N LEU A 305 -3.17 8.33 -3.20
CA LEU A 305 -3.40 6.99 -2.68
C LEU A 305 -4.89 6.68 -2.59
N GLY A 306 -5.25 5.42 -2.78
CA GLY A 306 -6.64 4.98 -2.61
C GLY A 306 -7.05 5.02 -1.13
N SER A 307 -8.27 5.47 -0.83
CA SER A 307 -8.73 5.60 0.56
C SER A 307 -8.72 4.29 1.36
N ILE A 308 -8.93 3.14 0.70
CA ILE A 308 -8.86 1.81 1.36
C ILE A 308 -7.41 1.52 1.78
N GLU A 309 -6.44 1.86 0.95
CA GLU A 309 -5.01 1.65 1.23
C GLU A 309 -4.56 2.55 2.40
N VAL A 310 -4.99 3.81 2.41
CA VAL A 310 -4.76 4.73 3.52
C VAL A 310 -5.40 4.21 4.80
N THR A 311 -6.66 3.78 4.73
CA THR A 311 -7.41 3.23 5.87
C THR A 311 -6.69 2.01 6.45
N LYS A 312 -6.35 1.03 5.61
CA LYS A 312 -5.61 -0.16 6.01
C LYS A 312 -4.29 0.21 6.68
N THR A 313 -3.52 1.10 6.07
CA THR A 313 -2.21 1.52 6.59
C THR A 313 -2.33 2.17 7.96
N LEU A 314 -3.32 3.04 8.15
CA LEU A 314 -3.61 3.66 9.43
C LEU A 314 -4.01 2.63 10.50
N TYR A 315 -4.89 1.68 10.20
CA TYR A 315 -5.25 0.64 11.16
C TYR A 315 -4.11 -0.34 11.46
N GLU A 316 -3.22 -0.60 10.50
CA GLU A 316 -1.98 -1.33 10.76
C GLU A 316 -1.04 -0.57 11.70
N MET A 317 -1.10 0.77 11.74
CA MET A 317 -0.32 1.57 12.69
C MET A 317 -1.03 1.75 14.04
N PHE A 318 -2.33 2.05 14.02
CA PHE A 318 -3.13 2.37 15.20
C PHE A 318 -3.51 1.18 16.04
N ALA A 319 -3.75 0.02 15.42
CA ALA A 319 -4.12 -1.15 16.18
C ALA A 319 -2.98 -1.43 17.18
N PRO A 320 -3.22 -1.31 18.50
CA PRO A 320 -2.15 -1.52 19.45
C PRO A 320 -1.57 -2.93 19.26
N GLU A 321 -0.27 -3.11 19.49
CA GLU A 321 0.21 -4.42 19.88
C GLU A 321 -0.40 -4.69 21.25
N ILE A 322 -1.61 -5.25 21.25
CA ILE A 322 -2.34 -5.53 22.47
C ILE A 322 -1.52 -6.59 23.23
N PRO A 323 -0.80 -6.22 24.30
CA PRO A 323 0.17 -7.12 24.90
C PRO A 323 -0.57 -8.22 25.64
N ILE A 324 -0.19 -9.42 25.29
CA ILE A 324 -0.77 -10.66 25.75
C ILE A 324 0.22 -11.19 26.75
N ARG A 325 -0.08 -11.03 28.03
CA ARG A 325 0.55 -11.91 29.00
C ARG A 325 -0.12 -13.27 28.82
N VAL A 326 0.51 -14.08 27.97
CA VAL A 326 0.38 -15.53 27.98
C VAL A 326 1.58 -16.02 28.76
N ASP A 327 1.34 -16.65 29.90
CA ASP A 327 2.37 -17.52 30.48
C ASP A 327 2.46 -18.73 29.56
N THR A 328 3.27 -18.62 28.50
CA THR A 328 3.54 -19.80 27.66
C THR A 328 4.40 -20.73 28.49
N THR A 329 3.83 -21.84 28.94
CA THR A 329 4.61 -22.98 29.41
C THR A 329 5.36 -23.54 28.20
N LYS A 330 6.61 -23.08 28.03
CA LYS A 330 7.54 -23.73 27.10
C LYS A 330 7.76 -25.15 27.63
N LYS A 331 7.20 -26.15 26.94
CA LYS A 331 7.69 -27.52 27.09
C LYS A 331 9.04 -27.55 26.40
N GLY A 332 10.12 -27.61 27.17
CA GLY A 332 11.40 -28.03 26.62
C GLY A 332 11.52 -29.54 26.71
N ARG A 333 12.31 -30.09 25.79
CA ARG A 333 12.87 -31.42 25.96
C ARG A 333 14.35 -31.23 26.25
N ALA A 334 14.83 -31.93 27.27
CA ALA A 334 16.26 -32.15 27.44
C ALA A 334 16.75 -32.95 26.23
N PHE A 335 17.70 -32.39 25.48
CA PHE A 335 18.49 -33.16 24.54
C PHE A 335 19.80 -33.52 25.23
N PRO A 336 20.09 -34.82 25.45
CA PRO A 336 21.33 -35.21 26.07
C PRO A 336 22.49 -34.90 25.11
N VAL A 337 23.42 -34.05 25.56
CA VAL A 337 24.71 -33.90 24.90
C VAL A 337 25.61 -34.99 25.48
N VAL A 338 26.21 -35.77 24.58
CA VAL A 338 27.11 -36.91 24.80
C VAL A 338 27.72 -36.96 26.22
N PRO A 339 27.49 -38.04 26.99
CA PRO A 339 28.07 -38.17 28.33
C PRO A 339 29.60 -38.28 28.28
N PHE A 340 30.29 -37.54 29.15
CA PHE A 340 31.76 -37.44 29.14
C PHE A 340 32.45 -38.43 30.09
N ASN A 341 31.72 -39.07 31.00
CA ASN A 341 32.29 -40.04 31.93
C ASN A 341 31.22 -41.03 32.43
N TYR A 342 31.64 -42.22 32.83
CA TYR A 342 30.75 -43.32 33.20
C TYR A 342 31.23 -44.04 34.47
N ASP A 343 30.30 -44.41 35.34
CA ASP A 343 30.53 -45.27 36.51
C ASP A 343 29.82 -46.63 36.32
N PRO A 344 30.20 -47.69 37.07
CA PRO A 344 29.42 -48.93 37.13
C PRO A 344 28.03 -48.68 37.74
N PHE A 345 27.00 -49.39 37.25
CA PHE A 345 25.65 -49.30 37.80
C PHE A 345 25.62 -49.81 39.25
N ASP A 346 25.02 -49.04 40.14
CA ASP A 346 24.87 -49.32 41.56
C ASP A 346 23.38 -49.16 41.86
N PRO A 347 22.65 -50.24 42.24
CA PRO A 347 21.21 -50.19 42.45
C PRO A 347 20.81 -49.35 43.66
N GLN A 348 21.74 -48.96 44.53
CA GLN A 348 21.46 -48.06 45.65
C GLN A 348 21.41 -46.59 45.23
N VAL A 349 22.07 -46.24 44.11
CA VAL A 349 22.28 -44.84 43.70
C VAL A 349 21.72 -44.54 42.30
N HIS A 350 21.66 -45.54 41.41
CA HIS A 350 21.30 -45.38 40.00
C HIS A 350 19.94 -45.99 39.69
N SER A 351 19.17 -45.36 38.79
CA SER A 351 17.94 -45.94 38.23
C SER A 351 18.27 -46.88 37.07
N ILE A 352 17.47 -47.91 36.87
CA ILE A 352 17.59 -48.84 35.72
C ILE A 352 17.49 -48.07 34.38
N GLU A 353 16.77 -46.95 34.38
CA GLU A 353 16.60 -46.06 33.21
C GLU A 353 17.90 -45.34 32.81
N ASP A 354 18.88 -45.25 33.72
CA ASP A 354 20.17 -44.58 33.49
C ASP A 354 21.22 -45.51 32.85
N ILE A 355 20.89 -46.79 32.66
CA ILE A 355 21.79 -47.81 32.11
C ILE A 355 22.08 -47.54 30.62
N ASP A 356 23.37 -47.38 30.29
CA ASP A 356 23.85 -47.43 28.92
C ASP A 356 24.02 -48.89 28.48
N LEU A 357 23.02 -49.41 27.76
CA LEU A 357 23.01 -50.78 27.24
C LEU A 357 24.15 -51.07 26.25
N GLY A 358 24.82 -50.04 25.70
CA GLY A 358 26.00 -50.18 24.86
C GLY A 358 27.32 -50.21 25.63
N GLY A 359 27.30 -49.83 26.91
CA GLY A 359 28.48 -49.68 27.75
C GLY A 359 28.57 -50.78 28.81
N VAL A 360 29.42 -51.79 28.58
CA VAL A 360 29.72 -52.83 29.58
C VAL A 360 31.05 -52.52 30.28
N VAL A 361 31.11 -52.77 31.60
CA VAL A 361 32.33 -52.66 32.42
C VAL A 361 32.56 -53.94 33.21
N VAL A 362 33.83 -54.16 33.53
CA VAL A 362 34.24 -55.25 34.41
C VAL A 362 34.18 -54.75 35.84
N ASP A 363 33.31 -55.35 36.64
CA ASP A 363 33.08 -54.95 38.03
C ASP A 363 32.81 -56.19 38.90
N ALA A 364 33.66 -56.39 39.90
CA ALA A 364 33.58 -57.52 40.82
C ALA A 364 32.36 -57.47 41.74
N GLU A 365 31.82 -56.28 41.97
CA GLU A 365 30.65 -56.04 42.83
C GLU A 365 29.35 -55.93 42.01
N SER A 366 29.37 -56.35 40.74
CA SER A 366 28.24 -56.21 39.84
C SER A 366 26.94 -56.79 40.41
N PRO A 367 25.82 -56.04 40.34
CA PRO A 367 24.49 -56.52 40.72
C PRO A 367 23.83 -57.41 39.64
N PHE A 368 24.46 -57.57 38.46
CA PHE A 368 23.92 -58.36 37.36
C PHE A 368 24.57 -59.74 37.28
N PHE A 369 25.67 -59.87 36.53
CA PHE A 369 26.44 -61.10 36.38
C PHE A 369 27.83 -60.89 36.97
N LYS A 370 28.43 -61.97 37.48
CA LYS A 370 29.76 -61.94 38.09
C LYS A 370 30.77 -61.30 37.12
N LEU A 371 31.43 -60.22 37.54
CA LEU A 371 32.40 -59.42 36.77
C LEU A 371 31.81 -58.60 35.61
N VAL A 372 30.50 -58.50 35.42
CA VAL A 372 29.89 -57.78 34.30
C VAL A 372 28.83 -56.82 34.81
N ASN A 373 29.09 -55.52 34.71
CA ASN A 373 28.17 -54.46 35.08
C ASN A 373 27.94 -53.51 33.89
N PHE A 374 26.86 -52.74 33.92
CA PHE A 374 26.59 -51.72 32.92
C PHE A 374 27.14 -50.36 33.33
N ARG A 375 27.46 -49.53 32.34
CA ARG A 375 27.88 -48.15 32.54
C ARG A 375 26.67 -47.26 32.76
N VAL A 376 26.80 -46.31 33.68
CA VAL A 376 25.87 -45.22 33.91
C VAL A 376 26.62 -43.90 33.73
N PRO A 377 26.08 -42.92 32.97
CA PRO A 377 26.71 -41.61 32.83
C PRO A 377 26.89 -40.91 34.19
N ARG A 378 28.13 -40.59 34.57
CA ARG A 378 28.44 -39.88 35.81
C ARG A 378 28.02 -38.40 35.78
N TYR A 379 28.07 -37.81 34.58
CA TYR A 379 27.67 -36.43 34.33
C TYR A 379 26.88 -36.36 33.02
N HIS A 380 25.64 -35.89 33.08
CA HIS A 380 24.85 -35.53 31.91
C HIS A 380 24.74 -34.01 31.82
N TYR A 381 24.88 -33.47 30.61
CA TYR A 381 24.65 -32.05 30.35
C TYR A 381 23.52 -31.95 29.33
N ASP A 382 22.36 -31.49 29.80
CA ASP A 382 21.19 -31.32 28.95
C ASP A 382 21.15 -29.92 28.36
N ILE A 383 21.07 -29.82 27.04
CA ILE A 383 20.66 -28.57 26.41
C ILE A 383 19.14 -28.55 26.39
N PHE A 384 18.55 -27.68 27.21
CA PHE A 384 17.12 -27.44 27.18
C PHE A 384 16.77 -26.60 25.95
N ILE A 385 16.24 -27.24 24.91
CA ILE A 385 15.74 -26.54 23.72
C ILE A 385 14.24 -26.29 23.91
N PRO A 386 13.81 -25.05 24.17
CA PRO A 386 12.39 -24.74 24.20
C PRO A 386 11.82 -24.83 22.79
N TYR A 387 10.77 -25.63 22.59
CA TYR A 387 10.05 -25.70 21.31
C TYR A 387 8.54 -25.54 21.54
N ARG A 388 7.83 -25.04 20.52
CA ARG A 388 6.36 -24.98 20.52
C ARG A 388 5.82 -26.17 19.75
N SER A 389 5.31 -27.18 20.43
CA SER A 389 4.63 -28.32 19.81
C SER A 389 3.18 -27.97 19.50
N GLN A 390 2.89 -27.34 18.36
CA GLN A 390 1.49 -27.10 17.96
C GLN A 390 1.24 -27.60 16.54
N ARG A 391 0.23 -28.47 16.40
CA ARG A 391 -0.27 -29.00 15.12
C ARG A 391 -1.45 -28.13 14.64
N LYS A 392 -1.64 -28.02 13.32
CA LYS A 392 -2.84 -27.41 12.72
C LYS A 392 -4.09 -28.14 13.25
N GLY A 393 -5.08 -27.39 13.76
CA GLY A 393 -6.28 -27.94 14.42
C GLY A 393 -6.22 -28.02 15.96
N ALA A 394 -5.16 -27.55 16.60
CA ALA A 394 -5.07 -27.46 18.07
C ALA A 394 -5.88 -26.29 18.67
N PHE A 395 -6.31 -25.34 17.84
CA PHE A 395 -7.05 -24.15 18.25
C PHE A 395 -8.35 -24.04 17.45
N PRO A 396 -9.43 -23.52 18.04
CA PRO A 396 -10.67 -23.29 17.32
C PRO A 396 -10.50 -22.20 16.25
N ASP A 397 -11.18 -22.39 15.12
CA ASP A 397 -11.29 -21.38 14.07
C ASP A 397 -12.04 -20.13 14.59
N ILE A 398 -11.84 -18.96 13.97
CA ILE A 398 -12.42 -17.69 14.45
C ILE A 398 -13.26 -17.00 13.37
N CYS A 399 -14.46 -16.58 13.74
CA CYS A 399 -15.35 -15.76 12.93
C CYS A 399 -15.63 -14.42 13.61
N PHE A 400 -15.49 -13.32 12.86
CA PHE A 400 -15.91 -11.99 13.27
C PHE A 400 -17.21 -11.62 12.56
N LEU A 401 -18.23 -11.24 13.30
CA LEU A 401 -19.48 -10.70 12.77
C LEU A 401 -19.54 -9.21 13.11
N LEU A 402 -19.36 -8.37 12.09
CA LEU A 402 -19.19 -6.92 12.22
C LEU A 402 -20.44 -6.18 11.75
N ASP A 403 -20.96 -5.31 12.60
CA ASP A 403 -22.02 -4.39 12.23
C ASP A 403 -21.46 -3.25 11.38
N THR A 404 -22.06 -3.03 10.22
CA THR A 404 -21.71 -1.97 9.27
C THR A 404 -22.91 -1.09 8.95
N SER A 405 -23.92 -1.07 9.82
CA SER A 405 -25.11 -0.22 9.68
C SER A 405 -24.83 1.27 9.91
N ALA A 406 -25.77 2.13 9.52
CA ALA A 406 -25.61 3.58 9.57
C ALA A 406 -25.26 4.11 10.97
N SER A 407 -25.83 3.55 12.04
CA SER A 407 -25.54 3.95 13.43
C SER A 407 -24.08 3.67 13.83
N MET A 408 -23.40 2.76 13.14
CA MET A 408 -21.98 2.49 13.39
C MET A 408 -21.08 3.64 12.89
N ALA A 409 -21.56 4.48 11.96
CA ALA A 409 -20.84 5.67 11.53
C ALA A 409 -20.93 6.82 12.55
N ASP A 410 -21.87 6.77 13.49
CA ASP A 410 -22.07 7.81 14.50
C ASP A 410 -21.00 7.78 15.59
N ASP A 411 -20.78 8.92 16.24
CA ASP A 411 -19.82 9.07 17.34
C ASP A 411 -20.32 8.37 18.60
N VAL A 412 -19.38 7.77 19.35
CA VAL A 412 -19.65 7.13 20.65
C VAL A 412 -20.24 8.13 21.67
N GLU A 413 -19.87 9.41 21.60
CA GLU A 413 -20.20 10.46 22.60
C GLU A 413 -21.35 11.41 22.19
N SER A 414 -22.07 11.15 21.09
CA SER A 414 -23.01 12.10 20.47
C SER A 414 -24.22 12.54 21.34
N LYS A 415 -24.31 12.13 22.61
CA LYS A 415 -25.37 12.51 23.56
C LYS A 415 -25.11 13.80 24.37
N ILE A 416 -23.94 14.44 24.30
CA ILE A 416 -23.59 15.49 25.30
C ILE A 416 -24.07 16.91 24.92
N ALA A 417 -24.30 17.25 23.65
CA ALA A 417 -24.97 18.51 23.29
C ALA A 417 -25.37 18.51 21.80
N LEU A 418 -26.55 19.05 21.46
CA LEU A 418 -26.84 19.50 20.09
C LEU A 418 -25.83 20.60 19.75
N PRO A 419 -24.81 20.34 18.92
CA PRO A 419 -23.83 21.36 18.59
C PRO A 419 -24.57 22.41 17.77
N THR A 420 -24.41 23.69 18.10
CA THR A 420 -24.81 24.76 17.18
C THR A 420 -24.13 24.53 15.82
N VAL A 421 -24.75 24.98 14.72
CA VAL A 421 -24.23 24.74 13.35
C VAL A 421 -22.75 25.14 13.19
N GLY A 422 -22.31 26.18 13.94
CA GLY A 422 -20.91 26.58 14.02
C GLY A 422 -20.00 25.56 14.70
N MET A 423 -20.38 25.05 15.89
CA MET A 423 -19.63 23.98 16.59
C MET A 423 -19.62 22.67 15.80
N ALA A 424 -20.73 22.30 15.16
CA ALA A 424 -20.78 21.10 14.31
C ALA A 424 -19.78 21.19 13.16
N ARG A 425 -19.70 22.34 12.46
CA ARG A 425 -18.70 22.56 11.40
C ARG A 425 -17.26 22.53 11.93
N GLN A 426 -17.01 23.09 13.11
CA GLN A 426 -15.69 23.08 13.73
C GLN A 426 -15.26 21.66 14.16
N MET A 427 -16.19 20.86 14.70
CA MET A 427 -15.95 19.46 15.06
C MET A 427 -15.75 18.57 13.83
N ILE A 428 -16.47 18.80 12.73
CA ILE A 428 -16.26 18.07 11.47
C ILE A 428 -14.88 18.36 10.89
N ARG A 429 -14.42 19.63 10.96
CA ARG A 429 -13.11 20.03 10.44
C ARG A 429 -11.93 19.49 11.23
N SER A 430 -12.10 19.09 12.49
CA SER A 430 -11.01 18.56 13.32
C SER A 430 -10.87 17.03 13.25
N ARG A 431 -11.74 16.34 12.52
CA ARG A 431 -11.78 14.88 12.44
C ARG A 431 -11.05 14.36 11.21
N PHE A 432 -10.34 13.26 11.39
CA PHE A 432 -9.96 12.42 10.26
C PHE A 432 -11.12 11.49 9.87
N TYR A 433 -11.47 11.48 8.58
CA TYR A 433 -12.46 10.56 8.02
C TYR A 433 -11.78 9.43 7.25
N PHE A 434 -12.11 8.19 7.57
CA PHE A 434 -11.80 6.99 6.79
C PHE A 434 -12.82 6.77 5.67
N GLY A 435 -12.58 5.84 4.74
CA GLY A 435 -13.51 5.52 3.63
C GLY A 435 -13.71 6.65 2.61
N GLU A 436 -14.74 6.57 1.75
CA GLU A 436 -15.07 7.64 0.78
C GLU A 436 -16.58 7.85 0.67
N GLY A 437 -16.99 9.11 0.48
CA GLY A 437 -18.39 9.46 0.25
C GLY A 437 -19.33 8.92 1.35
N LYS A 438 -20.34 8.15 0.94
CA LYS A 438 -21.36 7.59 1.84
C LYS A 438 -20.84 6.46 2.74
N THR A 439 -19.67 5.90 2.46
CA THR A 439 -19.04 4.84 3.26
C THR A 439 -17.90 5.40 4.12
N SER A 440 -17.96 6.67 4.49
CA SER A 440 -16.98 7.32 5.34
C SER A 440 -17.39 7.32 6.81
N TRP A 441 -16.41 7.18 7.71
CA TRP A 441 -16.57 7.23 9.17
C TRP A 441 -15.39 7.97 9.79
N SER A 442 -15.56 8.51 10.99
CA SER A 442 -14.51 9.28 11.66
C SER A 442 -13.71 8.45 12.66
N GLU A 443 -12.59 8.97 13.13
CA GLU A 443 -11.82 8.41 14.26
C GLU A 443 -12.59 8.38 15.59
N LYS A 444 -13.76 9.03 15.67
CA LYS A 444 -14.65 9.00 16.84
C LYS A 444 -15.88 8.09 16.67
N SER A 445 -16.04 7.50 15.48
CA SER A 445 -17.21 6.68 15.15
C SER A 445 -17.16 5.32 15.85
N LYS A 446 -18.31 4.72 16.17
CA LYS A 446 -18.38 3.36 16.76
C LYS A 446 -17.63 2.34 15.89
N TYR A 447 -17.77 2.45 14.57
CA TYR A 447 -17.11 1.57 13.61
C TYR A 447 -15.58 1.66 13.66
N HIS A 448 -15.04 2.82 14.04
CA HIS A 448 -13.60 2.95 14.23
C HIS A 448 -13.10 1.99 15.30
N HIS A 449 -13.83 1.86 16.40
CA HIS A 449 -13.51 0.95 17.50
C HIS A 449 -13.71 -0.52 17.14
N VAL A 450 -14.73 -0.85 16.35
CA VAL A 450 -14.90 -2.19 15.75
C VAL A 450 -13.62 -2.61 15.02
N LEU A 451 -13.10 -1.73 14.16
CA LEU A 451 -11.91 -2.01 13.36
C LEU A 451 -10.63 -2.07 14.20
N LEU A 452 -10.51 -1.27 15.26
CA LEU A 452 -9.40 -1.41 16.21
C LEU A 452 -9.44 -2.77 16.91
N GLY A 453 -10.60 -3.20 17.40
CA GLY A 453 -10.78 -4.51 18.04
C GLY A 453 -10.46 -5.68 17.10
N PHE A 454 -10.99 -5.63 15.87
CA PHE A 454 -10.72 -6.63 14.83
C PHE A 454 -9.22 -6.72 14.49
N ASN A 455 -8.56 -5.59 14.21
CA ASN A 455 -7.13 -5.58 13.87
C ASN A 455 -6.24 -5.93 15.07
N GLY A 456 -6.62 -5.50 16.27
CA GLY A 456 -5.95 -5.85 17.52
C GLY A 456 -5.97 -7.37 17.78
N ALA A 457 -7.13 -8.02 17.62
CA ALA A 457 -7.26 -9.47 17.75
C ALA A 457 -6.41 -10.23 16.71
N ILE A 458 -6.33 -9.73 15.47
CA ILE A 458 -5.47 -10.32 14.44
C ILE A 458 -3.99 -10.19 14.82
N LYS A 459 -3.53 -8.97 15.18
CA LYS A 459 -2.14 -8.73 15.60
C LYS A 459 -1.75 -9.60 16.79
N TRP A 460 -2.68 -9.79 17.71
CA TRP A 460 -2.54 -10.68 18.87
C TRP A 460 -2.29 -12.13 18.45
N LEU A 461 -3.13 -12.67 17.57
CA LEU A 461 -3.00 -14.06 17.07
C LEU A 461 -1.68 -14.26 16.33
N GLN A 462 -1.24 -13.23 15.60
CA GLN A 462 0.04 -13.22 14.89
C GLN A 462 1.23 -13.23 15.86
N SER A 463 1.24 -12.39 16.89
CA SER A 463 2.34 -12.33 17.86
C SER A 463 2.47 -13.60 18.70
N GLN A 464 1.36 -14.31 18.96
CA GLN A 464 1.40 -15.62 19.61
C GLN A 464 1.79 -16.76 18.67
N GLY A 465 1.89 -16.51 17.36
CA GLY A 465 2.14 -17.57 16.37
C GLY A 465 0.97 -18.54 16.22
N ILE A 466 -0.23 -18.19 16.70
CA ILE A 466 -1.46 -18.99 16.54
C ILE A 466 -2.05 -18.78 15.14
N ALA A 467 -1.90 -17.56 14.61
CA ALA A 467 -2.56 -17.15 13.38
C ALA A 467 -2.40 -18.09 12.16
N PRO A 468 -1.22 -18.71 11.91
CA PRO A 468 -1.05 -19.64 10.80
C PRO A 468 -1.83 -20.96 10.95
N TYR A 469 -2.32 -21.30 12.14
CA TYR A 469 -2.89 -22.62 12.47
C TYR A 469 -4.42 -22.65 12.52
N ILE A 470 -5.09 -21.51 12.33
CA ILE A 470 -6.55 -21.37 12.37
C ILE A 470 -7.07 -20.76 11.06
N ARG A 471 -8.38 -20.91 10.82
CA ARG A 471 -9.10 -20.22 9.76
C ARG A 471 -9.87 -19.01 10.30
N TYR A 472 -10.05 -18.04 9.41
CA TYR A 472 -10.68 -16.77 9.68
C TYR A 472 -11.92 -16.60 8.81
N ASN A 473 -13.00 -16.10 9.38
CA ASN A 473 -14.12 -15.57 8.60
C ASN A 473 -14.47 -14.18 9.11
N VAL A 474 -14.76 -13.26 8.19
CA VAL A 474 -15.33 -11.95 8.50
C VAL A 474 -16.65 -11.87 7.78
N ILE A 475 -17.70 -11.64 8.54
CA ILE A 475 -19.04 -11.41 8.04
C ILE A 475 -19.41 -9.98 8.44
N THR A 476 -19.75 -9.13 7.48
CA THR A 476 -20.29 -7.81 7.74
C THR A 476 -21.78 -7.82 7.46
N PHE A 477 -22.56 -7.09 8.26
CA PHE A 477 -23.99 -6.95 8.03
C PHE A 477 -24.42 -5.49 8.05
N SER A 478 -25.30 -5.15 7.12
CA SER A 478 -26.02 -3.88 7.07
C SER A 478 -27.34 -4.10 6.32
N ARG A 479 -27.50 -3.58 5.10
CA ARG A 479 -28.59 -4.00 4.23
C ARG A 479 -28.33 -5.40 3.69
N ASP A 480 -27.12 -5.60 3.18
CA ASP A 480 -26.64 -6.88 2.70
C ASP A 480 -25.69 -7.50 3.73
N THR A 481 -25.66 -8.83 3.79
CA THR A 481 -24.68 -9.57 4.59
C THR A 481 -23.57 -10.09 3.69
N LEU A 482 -22.38 -9.51 3.83
CA LEU A 482 -21.20 -9.90 3.05
C LEU A 482 -20.32 -10.80 3.89
N THR A 483 -19.60 -11.72 3.24
CA THR A 483 -18.70 -12.64 3.93
C THR A 483 -17.41 -12.80 3.13
N SER A 484 -16.29 -12.86 3.84
CA SER A 484 -15.03 -13.30 3.24
C SER A 484 -15.08 -14.79 2.88
N GLY A 485 -15.97 -15.57 3.49
CA GLY A 485 -15.84 -17.01 3.63
C GLY A 485 -14.70 -17.35 4.59
N TRP A 486 -14.54 -18.64 4.88
CA TRP A 486 -13.46 -19.12 5.73
C TRP A 486 -12.14 -19.16 4.96
N ARG A 487 -11.16 -18.40 5.45
CA ARG A 487 -9.87 -18.12 4.83
C ARG A 487 -8.72 -18.65 5.70
N GLU A 488 -7.67 -19.09 5.05
CA GLU A 488 -6.41 -19.40 5.72
C GLU A 488 -5.60 -18.12 5.99
N TYR A 489 -4.54 -18.24 6.79
CA TYR A 489 -3.68 -17.11 7.14
C TYR A 489 -3.09 -16.38 5.92
N SER A 490 -2.73 -17.11 4.86
CA SER A 490 -2.25 -16.54 3.59
C SER A 490 -3.27 -15.66 2.88
N GLN A 491 -4.56 -15.80 3.23
CA GLN A 491 -5.70 -15.11 2.64
C GLN A 491 -6.35 -14.10 3.60
N LEU A 492 -5.71 -13.80 4.73
CA LEU A 492 -6.24 -12.89 5.76
C LEU A 492 -6.54 -11.47 5.21
N GLU A 493 -5.87 -11.08 4.13
CA GLU A 493 -6.13 -9.81 3.45
C GLU A 493 -7.53 -9.75 2.83
N GLU A 494 -8.13 -10.88 2.43
CA GLU A 494 -9.53 -10.91 1.97
C GLU A 494 -10.51 -10.63 3.11
N CYS A 495 -10.20 -11.11 4.32
CA CYS A 495 -10.96 -10.79 5.53
C CYS A 495 -10.92 -9.30 5.84
N LYS A 496 -9.72 -8.69 5.78
CA LYS A 496 -9.54 -7.24 6.01
C LYS A 496 -10.26 -6.39 4.97
N LYS A 497 -10.25 -6.78 3.69
CA LYS A 497 -10.96 -6.05 2.62
C LYS A 497 -12.46 -5.93 2.91
N ILE A 498 -13.10 -7.01 3.35
CA ILE A 498 -14.52 -6.99 3.74
C ILE A 498 -14.74 -6.05 4.94
N ALA A 499 -13.85 -6.08 5.94
CA ALA A 499 -13.93 -5.18 7.08
C ALA A 499 -13.70 -3.70 6.74
N TYR A 500 -12.91 -3.35 5.71
CA TYR A 500 -12.65 -1.95 5.36
C TYR A 500 -13.64 -1.35 4.35
N LEU A 501 -14.73 -2.07 4.05
CA LEU A 501 -15.78 -1.66 3.10
C LEU A 501 -17.17 -1.67 3.78
N PRO A 502 -17.42 -0.78 4.76
CA PRO A 502 -18.73 -0.70 5.39
C PRO A 502 -19.79 -0.18 4.41
N GLN A 503 -21.05 -0.59 4.61
CA GLN A 503 -22.18 -0.16 3.79
C GLN A 503 -22.89 1.08 4.36
N PHE A 504 -22.99 1.19 5.69
CA PHE A 504 -23.70 2.24 6.44
C PHE A 504 -25.15 2.47 5.97
N ASP A 505 -25.90 1.37 5.78
CA ASP A 505 -27.34 1.39 5.46
C ASP A 505 -28.13 0.87 6.69
N THR A 506 -29.09 -0.02 6.50
CA THR A 506 -29.90 -0.61 7.59
C THR A 506 -29.15 -1.71 8.38
N THR A 507 -29.80 -2.32 9.37
CA THR A 507 -29.19 -3.31 10.30
C THR A 507 -29.94 -4.64 10.21
N ILE A 508 -29.65 -5.39 9.14
CA ILE A 508 -30.33 -6.64 8.76
C ILE A 508 -29.27 -7.72 8.51
N ILE A 509 -29.60 -8.94 8.93
CA ILE A 509 -28.75 -10.12 8.72
C ILE A 509 -29.46 -11.10 7.76
N ASP A 510 -28.79 -11.49 6.68
CA ASP A 510 -29.30 -12.51 5.77
C ASP A 510 -29.19 -13.90 6.40
N TYR A 511 -30.36 -14.48 6.71
CA TYR A 511 -30.50 -15.81 7.25
C TYR A 511 -29.75 -16.90 6.44
N LYS A 512 -29.78 -16.83 5.10
CA LYS A 512 -29.16 -17.84 4.24
C LYS A 512 -27.64 -17.79 4.34
N VAL A 513 -27.07 -16.59 4.33
CA VAL A 513 -25.62 -16.40 4.44
C VAL A 513 -25.12 -16.92 5.77
N ILE A 514 -25.76 -16.54 6.89
CA ILE A 514 -25.36 -17.02 8.22
C ILE A 514 -25.51 -18.54 8.31
N LYS A 515 -26.62 -19.11 7.81
CA LYS A 515 -26.83 -20.56 7.85
C LYS A 515 -25.73 -21.29 7.08
N GLN A 516 -25.38 -20.81 5.89
CA GLN A 516 -24.35 -21.42 5.06
C GLN A 516 -22.95 -21.29 5.68
N GLN A 517 -22.65 -20.16 6.33
CA GLN A 517 -21.31 -19.90 6.85
C GLN A 517 -21.05 -20.50 8.24
N LEU A 518 -22.08 -20.59 9.09
CA LEU A 518 -21.91 -20.87 10.52
C LEU A 518 -22.55 -22.19 11.00
N ILE A 519 -23.56 -22.73 10.32
CA ILE A 519 -24.23 -23.98 10.74
C ILE A 519 -23.55 -25.21 10.13
N GLY A 520 -23.45 -26.30 10.91
CA GLY A 520 -22.92 -27.59 10.45
C GLY A 520 -21.39 -27.63 10.39
N ARG A 521 -20.73 -26.76 11.16
CA ARG A 521 -19.27 -26.68 11.27
C ARG A 521 -18.78 -27.26 12.59
N GLU A 522 -17.49 -27.59 12.62
CA GLU A 522 -16.77 -27.84 13.87
C GLU A 522 -16.85 -26.60 14.77
N PRO A 523 -16.85 -26.77 16.11
CA PRO A 523 -16.94 -25.66 17.05
C PRO A 523 -15.89 -24.58 16.77
N PHE A 524 -16.34 -23.33 16.71
CA PHE A 524 -15.49 -22.16 16.44
C PHE A 524 -15.79 -21.04 17.44
N VAL A 525 -14.95 -20.01 17.41
CA VAL A 525 -15.15 -18.78 18.21
C VAL A 525 -15.85 -17.74 17.34
N LEU A 526 -17.00 -17.25 17.79
CA LEU A 526 -17.73 -16.15 17.15
C LEU A 526 -17.62 -14.89 18.00
N ILE A 527 -17.05 -13.83 17.42
CA ILE A 527 -16.99 -12.50 18.03
C ILE A 527 -17.93 -11.58 17.27
N ILE A 528 -18.99 -11.13 17.93
CA ILE A 528 -19.98 -10.19 17.38
C ILE A 528 -19.62 -8.78 17.87
N LEU A 529 -19.46 -7.84 16.95
CA LEU A 529 -19.14 -6.43 17.22
C LEU A 529 -20.25 -5.56 16.62
N SER A 530 -21.14 -5.03 17.45
CA SER A 530 -22.36 -4.30 17.05
C SER A 530 -22.80 -3.32 18.14
N ASP A 531 -23.69 -2.38 17.84
CA ASP A 531 -24.43 -1.60 18.85
C ASP A 531 -25.71 -2.34 19.34
N GLY A 532 -26.01 -3.50 18.73
CA GLY A 532 -27.06 -4.43 19.10
C GLY A 532 -28.39 -4.24 18.36
N GLU A 533 -28.52 -3.31 17.42
CA GLU A 533 -29.80 -2.99 16.78
C GLU A 533 -30.16 -3.87 15.57
N ILE A 534 -30.38 -5.18 15.77
CA ILE A 534 -30.72 -6.08 14.63
C ILE A 534 -32.23 -6.08 14.34
N PHE A 535 -32.67 -5.45 13.25
CA PHE A 535 -34.11 -5.28 12.95
C PHE A 535 -34.85 -6.58 12.66
N ASN A 536 -34.19 -7.57 12.05
CA ASN A 536 -34.77 -8.88 11.77
C ASN A 536 -34.35 -9.96 12.78
N TRP A 537 -34.05 -9.57 14.03
CA TRP A 537 -33.80 -10.53 15.11
C TRP A 537 -35.01 -11.45 15.28
N ASP A 538 -36.18 -10.89 15.60
CA ASP A 538 -37.46 -11.59 15.61
C ASP A 538 -38.61 -10.79 14.98
N GLU A 539 -39.83 -11.33 14.95
CA GLU A 539 -40.98 -10.63 14.39
C GLU A 539 -41.33 -9.35 15.18
N SER A 540 -41.01 -9.33 16.49
CA SER A 540 -41.27 -8.15 17.34
C SER A 540 -40.31 -7.01 17.04
N THR A 541 -39.05 -7.31 16.70
CA THR A 541 -38.04 -6.29 16.35
C THR A 541 -38.34 -5.61 15.02
N LYS A 542 -39.02 -6.28 14.08
CA LYS A 542 -39.43 -5.67 12.80
C LYS A 542 -40.36 -4.48 12.99
N GLY A 543 -41.25 -4.54 13.98
CA GLY A 543 -42.18 -3.46 14.33
C GLY A 543 -41.47 -2.18 14.80
N TYR A 544 -40.22 -2.30 15.23
CA TYR A 544 -39.39 -1.18 15.60
C TYR A 544 -38.64 -0.56 14.40
N SER A 545 -38.75 -1.08 13.17
CA SER A 545 -38.17 -0.36 12.01
C SER A 545 -39.01 0.87 11.62
N SER A 546 -38.40 1.85 10.93
CA SER A 546 -39.13 3.03 10.42
C SER A 546 -40.18 2.60 9.39
N HIS A 547 -41.23 3.40 9.15
CA HIS A 547 -42.33 3.02 8.25
C HIS A 547 -41.85 2.61 6.85
N ARG A 548 -40.80 3.27 6.32
CA ARG A 548 -40.18 2.92 5.02
C ARG A 548 -39.41 1.60 5.04
N LEU A 549 -38.83 1.22 6.18
CA LEU A 549 -38.10 -0.04 6.35
C LEU A 549 -39.03 -1.22 6.65
N ARG A 550 -40.20 -0.98 7.28
CA ARG A 550 -41.15 -2.04 7.66
C ARG A 550 -41.62 -2.86 6.47
N GLU A 551 -41.94 -2.22 5.34
CA GLU A 551 -42.37 -2.94 4.13
C GLU A 551 -41.25 -3.81 3.55
N PHE A 552 -40.01 -3.30 3.55
CA PHE A 552 -38.84 -4.04 3.11
C PHE A 552 -38.54 -5.25 4.01
N ILE A 553 -38.64 -5.09 5.34
CA ILE A 553 -38.23 -6.11 6.32
C ILE A 553 -39.32 -7.16 6.58
N LYS A 554 -40.59 -6.88 6.25
CA LYS A 554 -41.73 -7.77 6.52
C LYS A 554 -41.50 -9.19 5.98
N GLY A 555 -40.98 -9.32 4.77
CA GLY A 555 -40.68 -10.60 4.11
C GLY A 555 -39.34 -11.24 4.51
N ILE A 556 -38.51 -10.56 5.31
CA ILE A 556 -37.19 -11.06 5.69
C ILE A 556 -37.32 -12.03 6.86
N LYS A 557 -36.67 -13.19 6.74
CA LYS A 557 -36.74 -14.25 7.76
C LYS A 557 -36.04 -13.81 9.06
N PRO A 558 -36.64 -14.05 10.23
CA PRO A 558 -35.99 -13.86 11.53
C PRO A 558 -34.71 -14.68 11.70
N VAL A 559 -33.69 -14.08 12.31
CA VAL A 559 -32.41 -14.76 12.58
C VAL A 559 -32.28 -15.34 13.99
N LYS A 560 -33.15 -14.95 14.95
CA LYS A 560 -33.13 -15.43 16.33
C LYS A 560 -33.03 -16.96 16.47
N PRO A 561 -33.80 -17.80 15.73
CA PRO A 561 -33.68 -19.26 15.85
C PRO A 561 -32.31 -19.79 15.42
N LEU A 562 -31.68 -19.14 14.44
CA LEU A 562 -30.38 -19.50 13.91
C LEU A 562 -29.27 -19.17 14.93
N PHE A 563 -29.34 -17.98 15.52
CA PHE A 563 -28.38 -17.56 16.54
C PHE A 563 -28.50 -18.40 17.82
N LYS A 564 -29.70 -18.83 18.21
CA LYS A 564 -29.85 -19.79 19.32
C LYS A 564 -29.01 -21.05 19.07
N GLN A 565 -29.17 -21.66 17.90
CA GLN A 565 -28.39 -22.83 17.51
C GLN A 565 -26.88 -22.54 17.45
N ILE A 566 -26.48 -21.35 16.99
CA ILE A 566 -25.06 -20.98 16.93
C ILE A 566 -24.47 -20.87 18.33
N VAL A 567 -25.14 -20.16 19.25
CA VAL A 567 -24.64 -19.94 20.61
C VAL A 567 -24.58 -21.24 21.41
N GLU A 568 -25.59 -22.11 21.28
CA GLU A 568 -25.61 -23.39 22.00
C GLU A 568 -24.49 -24.36 21.57
N ASN A 569 -23.93 -24.20 20.36
CA ASN A 569 -22.91 -25.10 19.80
C ASN A 569 -21.51 -24.49 19.71
N ASN A 570 -21.33 -23.20 20.00
CA ASN A 570 -20.07 -22.47 19.75
C ASN A 570 -19.73 -21.52 20.89
N MET A 571 -18.47 -21.08 20.94
CA MET A 571 -18.04 -20.04 21.88
C MET A 571 -18.38 -18.67 21.29
N VAL A 572 -19.39 -18.01 21.85
CA VAL A 572 -19.89 -16.73 21.33
C VAL A 572 -19.67 -15.60 22.33
N SER A 573 -19.04 -14.53 21.87
CA SER A 573 -18.93 -13.28 22.62
C SER A 573 -19.56 -12.16 21.81
N HIS A 574 -20.45 -11.40 22.44
CA HIS A 574 -21.06 -10.21 21.85
C HIS A 574 -20.56 -8.97 22.56
N ILE A 575 -19.88 -8.13 21.80
CA ILE A 575 -19.32 -6.87 22.26
C ILE A 575 -20.19 -5.76 21.71
N GLN A 576 -20.99 -5.23 22.62
CA GLN A 576 -21.88 -4.12 22.39
C GLN A 576 -21.10 -2.81 22.55
N ILE A 577 -20.92 -2.08 21.44
CA ILE A 577 -20.24 -0.78 21.43
C ILE A 577 -21.31 0.31 21.52
N SER A 578 -21.34 1.01 22.65
CA SER A 578 -22.37 1.98 23.05
C SER A 578 -23.81 1.41 23.09
N GLU A 579 -24.74 2.11 23.70
CA GLU A 579 -26.16 1.77 23.58
C GLU A 579 -26.65 2.09 22.16
N GLY A 580 -27.50 1.23 21.58
CA GLY A 580 -28.14 1.51 20.29
C GLY A 580 -28.82 2.89 20.31
N ASP A 581 -28.41 3.76 19.38
CA ASP A 581 -28.75 5.19 19.41
C ASP A 581 -30.22 5.45 19.11
N PHE A 582 -30.92 4.50 18.49
CA PHE A 582 -32.29 4.70 18.04
C PHE A 582 -33.29 3.92 18.87
N LYS A 583 -32.99 2.69 19.35
CA LYS A 583 -33.95 1.76 19.99
C LYS A 583 -33.30 0.84 21.03
N PRO A 584 -33.09 1.32 22.27
CA PRO A 584 -32.50 0.55 23.38
C PRO A 584 -33.18 -0.80 23.64
N ARG A 585 -34.47 -0.93 23.31
CA ARG A 585 -35.25 -2.17 23.46
C ARG A 585 -34.79 -3.30 22.53
N ILE A 586 -34.36 -3.01 21.30
CA ILE A 586 -33.88 -4.06 20.38
C ILE A 586 -32.55 -4.60 20.89
N SER A 587 -31.60 -3.70 21.15
CA SER A 587 -30.28 -4.04 21.67
C SER A 587 -30.36 -4.80 23.00
N LEU A 588 -31.25 -4.39 23.91
CA LEU A 588 -31.51 -5.11 25.15
C LEU A 588 -32.03 -6.53 24.90
N LEU A 589 -33.01 -6.70 24.00
CA LEU A 589 -33.59 -8.01 23.68
C LEU A 589 -32.58 -8.96 23.06
N THR A 590 -31.79 -8.48 22.08
CA THR A 590 -30.72 -9.26 21.45
C THR A 590 -29.69 -9.70 22.47
N CYS A 591 -29.22 -8.79 23.33
CA CYS A 591 -28.25 -9.11 24.38
C CYS A 591 -28.81 -10.08 25.42
N GLN A 592 -30.06 -9.91 25.86
CA GLN A 592 -30.72 -10.81 26.80
C GLN A 592 -30.80 -12.22 26.23
N ASN A 593 -31.27 -12.38 24.99
CA ASN A 593 -31.39 -13.69 24.37
C ASN A 593 -30.02 -14.36 24.19
N LEU A 594 -29.01 -13.62 23.72
CA LEU A 594 -27.65 -14.15 23.57
C LEU A 594 -27.08 -14.61 24.93
N ALA A 595 -27.26 -13.82 26.00
CA ALA A 595 -26.83 -14.19 27.35
C ALA A 595 -27.54 -15.42 27.89
N GLU A 596 -28.86 -15.51 27.72
CA GLU A 596 -29.69 -16.66 28.14
C GLU A 596 -29.24 -17.97 27.49
N TRP A 597 -28.70 -17.91 26.26
CA TRP A 597 -28.20 -19.08 25.55
C TRP A 597 -26.73 -19.40 25.84
N GLY A 598 -26.06 -18.58 26.67
CA GLY A 598 -24.68 -18.81 27.10
C GLY A 598 -23.61 -17.97 26.40
N ALA A 599 -23.98 -16.97 25.58
CA ALA A 599 -23.02 -16.03 25.02
C ALA A 599 -22.53 -15.03 26.07
N GLU A 600 -21.26 -14.66 26.01
CA GLU A 600 -20.71 -13.63 26.88
C GLU A 600 -21.02 -12.24 26.33
N ILE A 601 -21.66 -11.40 27.14
CA ILE A 601 -22.06 -10.05 26.74
C ILE A 601 -21.14 -9.01 27.38
N TYR A 602 -20.69 -8.08 26.55
CA TYR A 602 -19.64 -7.15 26.85
C TYR A 602 -20.06 -5.75 26.41
N ARG A 603 -20.39 -4.88 27.35
CA ARG A 603 -20.79 -3.50 27.05
C ARG A 603 -19.62 -2.57 27.19
N VAL A 604 -19.33 -1.84 26.12
CA VAL A 604 -18.23 -0.90 26.01
C VAL A 604 -18.83 0.49 25.80
N ASN A 605 -18.76 1.32 26.82
CA ASN A 605 -19.16 2.73 26.77
C ASN A 605 -17.96 3.68 26.59
N ASP A 606 -16.74 3.18 26.76
CA ASP A 606 -15.48 3.94 26.61
C ASP A 606 -14.45 3.12 25.79
N ILE A 607 -13.70 3.82 24.97
CA ILE A 607 -12.65 3.35 24.05
C ILE A 607 -11.64 2.46 24.78
N ASN A 608 -11.21 2.86 25.98
CA ASN A 608 -10.21 2.12 26.78
C ASN A 608 -10.74 0.77 27.30
N THR A 609 -12.06 0.59 27.35
CA THR A 609 -12.67 -0.64 27.84
C THR A 609 -12.74 -1.74 26.78
N LEU A 610 -12.82 -1.41 25.48
CA LEU A 610 -12.92 -2.39 24.39
C LEU A 610 -11.67 -3.27 24.30
N GLU A 611 -10.50 -2.63 24.37
CA GLU A 611 -9.21 -3.31 24.27
C GLU A 611 -9.03 -4.31 25.42
N SER A 612 -9.27 -3.86 26.65
CA SER A 612 -9.20 -4.68 27.86
C SER A 612 -10.18 -5.87 27.84
N LEU A 613 -11.30 -5.72 27.13
CA LEU A 613 -12.36 -6.72 27.05
C LEU A 613 -12.08 -7.78 26.00
N MET A 614 -11.63 -7.37 24.81
CA MET A 614 -11.12 -8.28 23.78
C MET A 614 -9.98 -9.15 24.31
N ILE A 615 -9.12 -8.60 25.17
CA ILE A 615 -8.06 -9.35 25.88
C ILE A 615 -8.65 -10.42 26.80
N ARG A 616 -9.63 -10.06 27.64
CA ARG A 616 -10.24 -11.01 28.60
C ARG A 616 -10.95 -12.16 27.90
N ILE A 617 -11.71 -11.85 26.85
CA ILE A 617 -12.42 -12.83 26.03
C ILE A 617 -11.44 -13.81 25.42
N THR A 618 -10.44 -13.29 24.71
CA THR A 618 -9.44 -14.13 24.02
C THR A 618 -8.64 -14.98 25.00
N ARG A 619 -8.24 -14.42 26.16
CA ARG A 619 -7.55 -15.17 27.22
C ARG A 619 -8.40 -16.32 27.76
N LYS A 620 -9.66 -16.06 28.08
CA LYS A 620 -10.56 -17.08 28.65
C LYS A 620 -10.89 -18.18 27.66
N VAL A 621 -11.18 -17.79 26.41
CA VAL A 621 -11.53 -18.71 25.32
C VAL A 621 -10.39 -19.65 24.96
N MET A 622 -9.15 -19.14 24.99
CA MET A 622 -7.97 -19.91 24.61
C MET A 622 -7.33 -20.66 25.80
N SER A 623 -7.64 -20.29 27.05
CA SER A 623 -7.11 -20.90 28.28
C SER A 623 -7.18 -22.44 28.35
N PRO A 624 -8.22 -23.12 27.85
CA PRO A 624 -8.29 -24.59 27.90
C PRO A 624 -7.36 -25.32 26.91
N TYR A 625 -6.80 -24.58 25.94
CA TYR A 625 -5.95 -25.12 24.87
C TYR A 625 -4.45 -24.93 25.16
N PHE A 626 -4.11 -24.59 26.41
CA PHE A 626 -2.75 -24.36 26.89
C PHE A 626 -2.36 -25.33 28.00
#